data_AF-A0A109CYS4-F1
#
_entry.id   AF-A0A109CYS4-F1
#
_cell.length_a   1.000
_cell.length_b   1.000
_cell.length_c   1.000
_cell.angle_alpha   90.00
_cell.angle_beta   90.00
_cell.angle_gamma   90.00
#
_symmetry.space_group_name_H-M   'P 1'
#
loop_
_entity.id
_entity.type
_entity.pdbx_description
1 polymer ?
#
loop_
_entity_poly.entity_id
_entity_poly.type
_entity_poly.pdbx_seq_one_letter_code
_entity_poly.pdbx_strand_id
1 'polypeptide(L)' 'MEEIFLIAAIVSALNLLHAIVYKSIFFAGGWIDYYENRPHFWAGFFTFLLFVFFYGGFYFFIFPEV' A
#
# COMPACT_ATOMS: atom_id res chain seq x y z
N MET A 1 -7.52 -16.01 -7.13
CA MET A 1 -6.64 -14.92 -7.64
C MET A 1 -7.19 -13.57 -7.25
N GLU A 2 -8.47 -13.28 -7.52
CA GLU A 2 -9.17 -12.08 -7.02
C GLU A 2 -9.00 -11.82 -5.53
N GLU A 3 -9.27 -12.83 -4.68
CA GLU A 3 -9.13 -12.70 -3.23
C GLU A 3 -7.72 -12.23 -2.82
N ILE A 4 -6.67 -12.68 -3.52
CA ILE A 4 -5.28 -12.29 -3.25
C ILE A 4 -5.06 -10.81 -3.59
N PHE A 5 -5.59 -10.34 -4.73
CA PHE A 5 -5.51 -8.93 -5.10
C PHE A 5 -6.31 -8.03 -4.16
N LEU A 6 -7.50 -8.49 -3.74
CA LEU A 6 -8.30 -7.79 -2.74
C LEU A 6 -7.57 -7.69 -1.41
N ILE A 7 -7.02 -8.79 -0.91
CA ILE A 7 -6.21 -8.81 0.32
C ILE A 7 -5.00 -7.87 0.18
N ALA A 8 -4.28 -7.91 -0.95
CA ALA A 8 -3.14 -7.04 -1.20
C ALA A 8 -3.54 -5.54 -1.19
N ALA A 9 -4.69 -5.20 -1.78
CA ALA A 9 -5.22 -3.84 -1.77
C ALA A 9 -5.61 -3.39 -0.35
N ILE A 10 -6.30 -4.24 0.42
CA ILE A 10 -6.68 -3.96 1.80
C ILE A 10 -5.44 -3.75 2.67
N VAL A 11 -4.46 -4.66 2.61
CA VAL A 11 -3.21 -4.56 3.39
C VAL A 11 -2.44 -3.29 3.02
N SER A 12 -2.40 -2.96 1.72
CA SER A 12 -1.76 -1.71 1.25
C SER A 12 -2.47 -0.48 1.80
N ALA A 13 -3.81 -0.45 1.78
CA ALA A 13 -4.60 0.65 2.33
C ALA A 13 -4.42 0.79 3.85
N LEU A 14 -4.38 -0.33 4.58
CA LEU A 14 -4.10 -0.33 6.01
C LEU A 14 -2.71 0.23 6.33
N ASN A 15 -1.71 -0.12 5.53
CA ASN A 15 -0.35 0.41 5.72
C ASN A 15 -0.27 1.92 5.42
N LEU A 16 -1.02 2.41 4.43
CA LEU A 16 -1.15 3.86 4.17
C LEU A 16 -1.83 4.58 5.33
N LEU A 17 -2.94 4.03 5.86
CA LEU A 17 -3.62 4.59 7.03
C LEU A 17 -2.68 4.64 8.24
N HIS A 18 -1.95 3.55 8.49
CA HIS A 18 -0.94 3.51 9.54
C HIS A 18 0.12 4.60 9.34
N ALA A 19 0.64 4.76 8.11
CA ALA A 19 1.62 5.78 7.78
C ALA A 19 1.11 7.21 8.02
N ILE A 20 -0.17 7.48 7.77
CA ILE A 20 -0.77 8.80 8.02
C ILE A 20 -0.86 9.08 9.53
N VAL A 21 -1.33 8.12 10.31
CA VAL A 21 -1.60 8.25 11.76
C VAL A 21 -0.31 8.25 12.57
N TYR A 22 0.55 7.25 12.35
CA TYR A 22 1.72 7.00 13.18
C TYR A 22 3.01 7.58 12.61
N LYS A 23 2.97 8.15 11.39
CA LYS A 23 4.16 8.66 10.69
C LYS A 23 5.25 7.59 10.52
N SER A 24 4.85 6.33 10.46
CA SER A 24 5.71 5.17 10.24
C SER A 24 5.06 4.20 9.26
N ILE A 25 5.84 3.64 8.35
CA ILE A 25 5.37 2.74 7.31
C ILE A 25 6.15 1.42 7.33
N PHE A 26 5.46 0.29 7.19
CA PHE A 26 6.13 -1.00 7.10
C PHE A 26 6.52 -1.30 5.66
N PHE A 27 7.81 -1.26 5.34
CA PHE A 27 8.31 -1.50 3.98
C PHE A 27 9.68 -2.14 3.99
N ALA A 28 9.98 -2.97 2.98
CA ALA A 28 11.26 -3.69 2.84
C ALA A 28 11.69 -4.51 4.08
N GLY A 29 10.72 -5.05 4.84
CA GLY A 29 10.98 -5.91 6.01
C GLY A 29 11.16 -5.18 7.33
N GLY A 30 10.92 -3.85 7.40
CA GLY A 30 11.01 -3.09 8.63
C GLY A 30 10.07 -1.89 8.68
N TRP A 31 10.00 -1.26 9.86
CA TRP A 31 9.32 0.02 10.06
C TRP A 31 10.24 1.16 9.67
N ILE A 32 9.72 2.08 8.86
CA ILE A 32 10.43 3.28 8.41
C ILE A 32 9.71 4.49 8.98
N ASP A 33 10.38 5.22 9.86
CA ASP A 33 9.85 6.44 10.46
C ASP A 33 10.06 7.66 9.54
N TYR A 34 9.03 8.51 9.45
CA TYR A 34 9.03 9.71 8.63
C TYR A 34 10.08 10.76 9.06
N TYR A 35 10.31 10.89 10.36
CA TYR A 35 11.22 11.86 10.94
C TYR A 35 12.67 11.39 10.87
N GLU A 36 12.90 10.07 10.84
CA GLU A 36 14.24 9.49 10.70
C GLU A 36 14.67 9.39 9.23
N ASN A 37 13.80 8.93 8.33
CA ASN A 37 14.17 8.66 6.94
C ASN A 37 13.05 9.02 5.94
N ARG A 38 12.80 10.33 5.82
CA ARG A 38 11.74 10.91 5.00
C ARG A 38 11.71 10.43 3.54
N PRO A 39 12.83 10.34 2.79
CA PRO A 39 12.80 9.87 1.41
C PRO A 39 12.30 8.42 1.28
N HIS A 40 12.75 7.52 2.17
CA HIS A 40 12.33 6.13 2.14
C HIS A 40 10.89 5.97 2.60
N PHE A 41 10.45 6.75 3.58
CA PHE A 41 9.05 6.80 3.98
C PHE A 41 8.15 7.16 2.78
N TRP A 42 8.47 8.22 2.04
CA TRP A 42 7.69 8.62 0.86
C TRP A 42 7.75 7.58 -0.26
N ALA A 43 8.91 6.98 -0.52
CA ALA A 43 9.04 5.91 -1.50
C ALA A 43 8.12 4.71 -1.17
N GLY A 44 8.11 4.28 0.09
CA GLY A 44 7.18 3.26 0.58
C GLY A 44 5.73 3.70 0.43
N PHE A 45 5.41 4.93 0.85
CA PHE A 45 4.06 5.48 0.78
C PHE A 45 3.52 5.49 -0.65
N PHE A 46 4.29 6.01 -1.61
CA PHE A 46 3.89 6.00 -3.02
C PHE A 46 3.75 4.59 -3.58
N THR A 47 4.59 3.64 -3.15
CA THR A 47 4.49 2.24 -3.57
C THR A 47 3.16 1.63 -3.13
N PHE A 48 2.77 1.78 -1.86
CA PHE A 48 1.48 1.26 -1.38
C PHE A 48 0.28 1.99 -2.01
N LEU A 49 0.41 3.29 -2.31
CA LEU A 49 -0.61 4.02 -3.06
C LEU A 49 -0.85 3.39 -4.44
N LEU A 50 0.23 3.07 -5.17
CA LEU A 50 0.14 2.39 -6.46
C LEU A 50 -0.45 0.98 -6.32
N PHE A 51 -0.11 0.23 -5.27
CA PHE A 51 -0.70 -1.09 -5.02
C PHE A 51 -2.20 -1.04 -4.78
N VAL A 52 -2.69 -0.06 -4.01
CA VAL A 52 -4.14 0.15 -3.87
C VAL A 52 -4.78 0.44 -5.23
N PHE A 53 -4.17 1.32 -6.04
CA PHE A 53 -4.72 1.64 -7.35
C PHE A 53 -4.74 0.44 -8.30
N PHE A 54 -3.62 -0.28 -8.43
CA PHE A 54 -3.51 -1.39 -9.38
C PHE A 54 -4.25 -2.64 -8.93
N TYR A 55 -4.12 -3.04 -7.67
CA TYR A 55 -4.74 -4.27 -7.17
C TYR A 55 -6.19 -4.07 -6.71
N GLY A 56 -6.55 -2.89 -6.22
CA GLY A 56 -7.91 -2.59 -5.75
C GLY A 56 -8.83 -1.97 -6.79
N GLY A 57 -8.30 -1.22 -7.76
CA GLY A 57 -9.10 -0.54 -8.78
C GLY A 57 -8.91 -1.14 -10.16
N PHE A 58 -7.68 -1.11 -10.68
CA PHE A 58 -7.39 -1.44 -12.08
C PHE A 58 -7.67 -2.91 -12.41
N TYR A 59 -7.28 -3.84 -11.52
CA TYR A 59 -7.52 -5.26 -11.72
C TYR A 59 -9.02 -5.57 -11.89
N PHE A 60 -9.87 -5.13 -10.95
CA PHE A 60 -11.32 -5.36 -10.99
C PHE A 60 -12.02 -4.62 -12.13
N PHE A 61 -11.45 -3.49 -12.59
CA PHE A 61 -11.97 -2.79 -13.76
C PHE A 61 -11.72 -3.54 -15.08
N ILE A 62 -10.55 -4.17 -15.24
CA ILE A 62 -10.21 -4.94 -16.45
C ILE A 62 -10.88 -6.31 -16.44
N PHE A 63 -11.04 -6.91 -15.27
CA PHE A 63 -11.61 -8.25 -15.09
C PHE A 63 -12.90 -8.21 -14.25
N PRO A 64 -13.98 -7.54 -14.72
CA PRO A 64 -15.20 -7.34 -13.93
C PRO A 64 -16.06 -8.60 -13.73
N GLU A 65 -15.78 -9.69 -14.46
CA GLU A 65 -16.59 -10.92 -14.50
C GLU A 65 -15.78 -12.20 -14.21
N VAL A 66 -14.56 -12.07 -13.68
CA VAL A 66 -13.75 -13.22 -13.22
C VAL A 66 -14.16 -13.62 -11.81
#